data_AF-A0A7W7SCM9-F1
#
_entry.id   AF-A0A7W7SCM9-F1
#
_cell.length_a   1.000
_cell.length_b   1.000
_cell.length_c   1.000
_cell.angle_alpha   90.00
_cell.angle_beta   90.00
_cell.angle_gamma   90.00
#
_symmetry.space_group_name_H-M   'P 1'
#
loop_
_entity.id
_entity.type
_entity.pdbx_description
1 polymer ?
#
loop_
_entity_poly.entity_id
_entity_poly.type
_entity_poly.pdbx_seq_one_letter_code
_entity_poly.pdbx_strand_id
1 'polypeptide(L)'
;MESTTPYRVLVGTEDALAAGVAPIGAVRLLAQLPPGWRTVHRAPAAGLLELTGYAPSLAELRAEVTRALADPALRTWRLAEG
;
A
#
# COMPACT_ATOMS: atom_id res chain seq x y z
N MET A 1 -16.40 -13.33 6.23
CA MET A 1 -15.84 -12.93 7.54
C MET A 1 -14.89 -11.79 7.27
N GLU A 2 -15.22 -10.59 7.75
CA GLU A 2 -14.26 -9.50 7.76
C GLU A 2 -13.24 -9.79 8.87
N SER A 3 -11.95 -9.79 8.54
CA SER A 3 -10.90 -9.98 9.55
C SER A 3 -10.92 -8.80 10.50
N THR A 4 -10.95 -9.03 11.81
CA THR A 4 -10.97 -7.94 12.81
C THR A 4 -9.57 -7.45 13.19
N THR A 5 -8.54 -8.23 12.83
CA THR A 5 -7.14 -7.89 13.08
C THR A 5 -6.58 -7.07 11.91
N PRO A 6 -6.18 -5.81 12.15
CA PRO A 6 -5.49 -5.03 11.14
C PRO A 6 -4.06 -5.51 10.97
N TYR A 7 -3.63 -5.66 9.71
CA TYR A 7 -2.24 -5.88 9.34
C TYR A 7 -1.68 -4.59 8.74
N ARG A 8 -0.38 -4.36 8.97
CA ARG A 8 0.31 -3.16 8.49
C ARG A 8 1.44 -3.54 7.53
N VAL A 9 1.57 -2.77 6.47
CA VAL A 9 2.70 -2.83 5.53
C VAL A 9 3.17 -1.42 5.21
N LEU A 10 4.47 -1.28 4.97
CA LEU A 10 5.07 -0.03 4.51
C LEU A 10 5.36 -0.15 3.01
N VAL A 11 5.10 0.92 2.30
CA VAL A 11 5.37 1.07 0.87
C VAL A 11 6.16 2.35 0.68
N GLY A 12 7.35 2.26 0.10
CA GLY A 12 8.25 3.38 -0.13
C GLY A 12 8.54 3.62 -1.60
N THR A 13 9.01 4.82 -1.93
CA THR A 13 9.64 5.18 -3.20
C THR A 13 10.85 6.05 -2.90
N GLU A 14 11.99 5.74 -3.53
CA GLU A 14 13.20 6.58 -3.48
C GLU A 14 13.16 7.71 -4.52
N ASP A 15 12.21 7.64 -5.47
CA ASP A 15 12.01 8.66 -6.48
C ASP A 15 11.36 9.91 -5.86
N ALA A 16 12.07 11.04 -5.90
CA ALA A 16 11.64 12.30 -5.30
C ALA A 16 10.40 12.91 -5.97
N LEU A 17 10.17 12.64 -7.26
CA LEU A 17 8.97 13.10 -7.97
C LEU A 17 7.75 12.28 -7.52
N ALA A 18 7.90 10.96 -7.45
CA ALA A 18 6.90 10.04 -6.93
C ALA A 18 6.59 10.32 -5.45
N ALA A 19 7.60 10.70 -4.66
CA ALA A 19 7.44 11.14 -3.28
C ALA A 19 6.54 12.39 -3.17
N GLY A 20 6.68 13.33 -4.10
CA GLY A 20 5.82 14.53 -4.18
C GLY A 20 4.37 14.25 -4.59
N VAL A 21 4.10 13.11 -5.24
CA VAL A 21 2.75 12.65 -5.63
C VAL A 21 2.27 11.45 -4.81
N ALA A 22 2.82 11.25 -3.60
CA ALA A 22 2.44 10.18 -2.69
C ALA A 22 0.92 9.99 -2.50
N PRO A 23 0.09 11.06 -2.41
CA PRO A 23 -1.36 10.89 -2.32
C PRO A 23 -1.98 10.18 -3.53
N ILE A 24 -1.48 10.44 -4.75
CA ILE A 24 -1.98 9.81 -5.98
C ILE A 24 -1.57 8.35 -6.04
N GLY A 25 -0.32 8.05 -5.66
CA GLY A 25 0.18 6.68 -5.55
C GLY A 25 -0.63 5.86 -4.55
N ALA A 26 -0.94 6.44 -3.38
CA ALA A 26 -1.77 5.81 -2.36
C ALA A 26 -3.19 5.51 -2.86
N VAL A 27 -3.86 6.47 -3.50
CA VAL A 27 -5.21 6.27 -4.05
C VAL A 27 -5.23 5.16 -5.10
N ARG A 28 -4.24 5.13 -6.01
CA ARG A 28 -4.13 4.06 -7.02
C ARG A 28 -3.88 2.71 -6.38
N LEU A 29 -3.00 2.64 -5.39
CA LEU A 29 -2.70 1.41 -4.68
C LEU A 29 -3.95 0.87 -3.98
N LEU A 30 -4.70 1.73 -3.28
CA LEU A 30 -5.96 1.37 -2.62
C LEU A 30 -7.02 0.88 -3.61
N ALA A 31 -7.11 1.49 -4.79
CA ALA A 31 -8.06 1.10 -5.82
C ALA A 31 -7.79 -0.30 -6.41
N GLN A 32 -6.56 -0.80 -6.30
CA GLN A 32 -6.15 -2.13 -6.79
C GLN A 32 -6.30 -3.23 -5.72
N LEU A 33 -6.58 -2.87 -4.46
CA LEU A 33 -6.78 -3.83 -3.37
C LEU A 33 -8.19 -4.43 -3.42
N PRO A 34 -8.40 -5.61 -2.82
CA PRO A 34 -9.71 -6.24 -2.79
C PRO A 34 -10.78 -5.29 -2.21
N PRO A 35 -11.92 -5.07 -2.90
CA PRO A 35 -12.93 -4.09 -2.46
C PRO A 35 -13.65 -4.48 -1.17
N GLY A 36 -13.57 -5.76 -0.77
CA GLY A 36 -14.09 -6.24 0.51
C GLY A 36 -13.15 -6.02 1.69
N TRP A 37 -11.93 -5.48 1.47
CA TRP A 37 -11.02 -5.15 2.55
C TRP A 37 -11.20 -3.71 2.96
N ARG A 38 -11.36 -3.50 4.26
CA ARG A 38 -11.19 -2.16 4.83
C ARG A 38 -9.71 -1.83 4.84
N THR A 39 -9.34 -0.67 4.30
CA THR A 39 -7.96 -0.21 4.24
C THR A 39 -7.87 1.26 4.61
N VAL A 40 -6.90 1.61 5.43
CA VAL A 40 -6.55 3.00 5.77
C VAL A 40 -5.08 3.23 5.46
N HIS A 41 -4.73 4.46 5.12
CA HIS A 41 -3.35 4.82 4.80
C HIS A 41 -2.93 6.07 5.56
N ARG A 42 -1.62 6.17 5.82
CA ARG A 42 -0.95 7.35 6.38
C ARG A 42 0.34 7.58 5.60
N ALA A 43 0.67 8.82 5.28
CA ALA A 43 1.96 9.18 4.68
C ALA A 43 2.84 9.85 5.74
N PRO A 44 3.66 9.09 6.50
CA PRO A 44 4.46 9.66 7.59
C PRO A 44 5.61 10.55 7.10
N ALA A 45 6.09 10.34 5.87
CA ALA A 45 7.13 11.13 5.23
C ALA A 45 6.90 11.15 3.71
N ALA A 46 7.54 12.09 3.01
CA ALA A 46 7.51 12.11 1.55
C ALA A 46 8.08 10.80 1.00
N GLY A 47 7.35 10.15 0.08
CA GLY A 47 7.77 8.89 -0.50
C GLY A 47 7.60 7.67 0.39
N LEU A 48 6.99 7.79 1.57
CA LEU A 48 6.65 6.66 2.42
C LEU A 48 5.14 6.64 2.70
N LEU A 49 4.54 5.47 2.50
CA LEU A 49 3.13 5.18 2.71
C LEU A 49 3.00 3.99 3.66
N GLU A 50 2.33 4.23 4.78
CA GLU A 50 1.92 3.20 5.71
C GLU A 50 0.48 2.79 5.38
N LEU A 51 0.30 1.54 5.00
CA LEU A 51 -1.00 0.94 4.72
C LEU A 51 -1.39 0.02 5.86
N THR A 52 -2.59 0.20 6.40
CA THR A 52 -3.21 -0.72 7.35
C THR A 52 -4.45 -1.33 6.72
N GLY A 53 -4.49 -2.66 6.58
CA GLY A 53 -5.55 -3.40 5.92
C GLY A 53 -6.12 -4.52 6.79
N TYR A 54 -7.43 -4.73 6.70
CA TYR A 54 -8.16 -5.80 7.39
C TYR A 54 -8.23 -7.05 6.49
N ALA A 55 -7.07 -7.61 6.18
CA ALA A 55 -6.91 -8.81 5.35
C ALA A 55 -7.04 -10.10 6.20
N PRO A 56 -7.24 -11.28 5.59
CA PRO A 56 -7.24 -12.56 6.30
C PRO A 56 -5.89 -12.90 6.97
N SER A 57 -4.78 -12.42 6.40
CA SER A 57 -3.43 -12.57 6.96
C SER A 57 -2.50 -11.45 6.48
N LEU A 58 -1.35 -11.28 7.16
CA LEU A 58 -0.29 -10.37 6.69
C LEU A 58 0.27 -10.81 5.32
N ALA A 59 0.37 -12.12 5.08
CA ALA A 59 0.87 -12.65 3.82
C ALA A 59 -0.06 -12.30 2.64
N GLU A 60 -1.37 -12.45 2.84
CA GLU A 60 -2.40 -12.02 1.87
C GLU A 60 -2.30 -10.52 1.61
N LEU A 61 -2.17 -9.69 2.66
CA LEU A 61 -2.02 -8.25 2.49
C LEU A 61 -0.76 -7.90 1.68
N ARG A 62 0.38 -8.51 2.00
CA ARG A 62 1.64 -8.30 1.25
C ARG A 62 1.51 -8.77 -0.20
N ALA A 63 0.85 -9.89 -0.46
CA ALA A 63 0.66 -10.41 -1.81
C ALA A 63 -0.19 -9.47 -2.68
N GLU A 64 -1.33 -9.00 -2.17
CA GLU A 64 -2.20 -8.08 -2.89
C GLU A 64 -1.55 -6.71 -3.10
N VAL A 65 -0.82 -6.20 -2.11
CA VAL A 65 -0.04 -4.97 -2.25
C VAL A 65 1.08 -5.15 -3.29
N THR A 66 1.79 -6.28 -3.28
CA THR A 66 2.79 -6.58 -4.30
C THR A 66 2.18 -6.65 -5.70
N ARG A 67 1.00 -7.26 -5.84
CA ARG A 67 0.25 -7.29 -7.10
C ARG A 67 -0.13 -5.87 -7.54
N ALA A 68 -0.62 -5.03 -6.64
CA ALA A 68 -0.95 -3.64 -6.93
C ALA A 68 0.28 -2.84 -7.38
N LEU A 69 1.44 -3.07 -6.77
CA LEU A 69 2.72 -2.43 -7.13
C LEU A 69 3.27 -2.85 -8.49
N ALA A 70 2.75 -3.94 -9.09
CA ALA A 70 3.07 -4.31 -10.46
C ALA A 70 2.40 -3.37 -11.50
N ASP A 71 1.48 -2.48 -11.08
CA ASP A 71 0.90 -1.47 -11.94
C ASP A 71 2.00 -0.52 -12.47
N PRO A 72 2.08 -0.26 -13.80
CA PRO A 72 3.08 0.61 -14.40
C PRO A 72 3.13 2.04 -13.81
N ALA A 73 2.01 2.53 -13.27
CA ALA A 73 1.92 3.84 -12.61
C ALA A 73 2.53 3.83 -11.21
N LEU A 74 2.70 2.65 -10.59
CA LEU A 74 3.31 2.46 -9.27
C LEU A 74 4.71 1.86 -9.37
N ARG A 75 5.32 1.82 -10.55
CA ARG A 75 6.62 1.16 -10.79
C ARG A 75 7.77 1.67 -9.93
N THR A 76 7.68 2.89 -9.38
CA THR A 76 8.69 3.47 -8.47
C THR A 76 8.45 3.12 -7.01
N TRP A 77 7.29 2.56 -6.69
CA TRP A 77 6.89 2.17 -5.35
C TRP A 77 7.23 0.70 -5.09
N ARG A 78 7.70 0.40 -3.88
CA ARG A 78 8.08 -0.94 -3.43
C ARG A 78 7.61 -1.15 -2.01
N LEU A 79 7.38 -2.41 -1.63
CA LEU A 79 7.24 -2.74 -0.21
C LEU A 79 8.56 -2.36 0.49
N ALA A 80 8.46 -1.51 1.50
CA ALA A 80 9.56 -1.28 2.40
C ALA A 80 9.52 -2.42 3.43
N GLU A 81 10.62 -3.17 3.53
CA GLU A 81 10.74 -4.14 4.62
C GLU A 81 10.81 -3.35 5.93
N GLY A 82 9.87 -3.64 6.83
CA GLY A 82 9.85 -3.11 8.19
C GLY A 82 10.52 -4.07 9.15
#